data_AF-A0A1V5NC31-F1
#
_entry.id   AF-A0A1V5NC31-F1
#
_cell.length_a   1.000
_cell.length_b   1.000
_cell.length_c   1.000
_cell.angle_alpha   90.00
_cell.angle_beta   90.00
_cell.angle_gamma   90.00
#
_symmetry.space_group_name_H-M   'P 1'
#
loop_
_entity.id
_entity.type
_entity.pdbx_description
1 polymer ?
#
loop_
_entity_poly.entity_id
_entity_poly.type
_entity_poly.pdbx_seq_one_letter_code
_entity_poly.pdbx_strand_id
1 'polypeptide(L)'
;MKSKGLLTDRSCEKSTKAFILVEVLVDIALVTLIATAVIATYAVSFKALNLAKAKIAAVALANEKMEILRNMPYNDLATQNGPIYPPGLILDDEIVDRKGKEFNVHTVIKCIDDSYDGLAGSVTTPDLNPCDYKKMEVTVSLVGGNNYLARLTSNVAAKAAETDTDTGIIRLCVINEDGNALAESTVTIQNTDVDPPVNITAQTGIDGCIFVPGLPEDRHNNYHLEVTKLGYSTDMTYPRTSQNPNALQPDVDVISQQVTFQTLVIDRLSTMVIQVVDDSGNPVPNVSLRVVGAKQKWFNPTVYKYDQVHTTDGSGRLELQNMEFDDYTISFVTSDLYMTSVSPQQPVHLAPDTTLNVLISSSTSATAPRIYSVAPTTGVVGTIAYLTIIGDSFAGPPTAKIIHSGSGAEIPGQNLQITQSDERIEVQFDLTGAPTGLWSLIITNNNGDYVKQSNVFEVLSP
;
A
#
# COMPACT_ATOMS: atom_id res chain seq x y z
N MET A 1 -62.95 93.84 -83.11
CA MET A 1 -62.94 93.61 -84.57
C MET A 1 -62.89 92.10 -84.81
N LYS A 2 -64.00 91.48 -85.28
CA LYS A 2 -64.18 90.09 -85.78
C LYS A 2 -63.71 88.93 -84.86
N SER A 3 -64.30 87.73 -84.79
CA SER A 3 -65.35 87.03 -85.54
C SER A 3 -65.82 85.82 -84.70
N LYS A 4 -67.09 85.43 -84.86
CA LYS A 4 -67.71 84.21 -84.33
C LYS A 4 -67.01 82.93 -84.82
N GLY A 5 -67.13 81.87 -84.02
CA GLY A 5 -66.95 80.47 -84.41
C GLY A 5 -67.63 79.56 -83.40
N LEU A 6 -68.89 79.20 -83.67
CA LEU A 6 -69.66 78.14 -83.01
C LEU A 6 -69.02 76.79 -83.34
N LEU A 7 -69.02 75.79 -82.46
CA LEU A 7 -69.20 74.36 -82.78
C LEU A 7 -69.20 73.44 -81.52
N THR A 8 -70.37 72.83 -81.30
CA THR A 8 -70.67 71.44 -80.88
C THR A 8 -70.12 70.84 -79.57
N ASP A 9 -71.10 70.55 -78.71
CA ASP A 9 -71.13 69.62 -77.59
C ASP A 9 -70.82 68.16 -78.00
N ARG A 10 -70.00 67.48 -77.18
CA ARG A 10 -69.87 66.02 -77.12
C ARG A 10 -69.57 65.62 -75.67
N SER A 11 -70.62 65.25 -74.94
CA SER A 11 -70.53 64.54 -73.68
C SER A 11 -69.83 63.18 -73.86
N CYS A 12 -68.66 63.04 -73.24
CA CYS A 12 -67.93 61.77 -73.15
C CYS A 12 -68.57 60.93 -72.03
N GLU A 13 -69.33 59.89 -72.38
CA GLU A 13 -69.73 58.85 -71.42
C GLU A 13 -68.49 58.04 -71.03
N LYS A 14 -68.12 58.13 -69.74
CA LYS A 14 -67.10 57.28 -69.12
C LYS A 14 -67.69 55.89 -68.93
N SER A 15 -67.26 54.92 -69.73
CA SER A 15 -67.55 53.51 -69.51
C SER A 15 -66.92 53.05 -68.19
N THR A 16 -67.74 52.89 -67.15
CA THR A 16 -67.36 52.14 -65.94
C THR A 16 -67.28 50.66 -66.32
N LYS A 17 -66.06 50.16 -66.54
CA LYS A 17 -65.80 48.73 -66.66
C LYS A 17 -66.20 48.07 -65.34
N ALA A 18 -67.27 47.28 -65.36
CA ALA A 18 -67.65 46.42 -64.24
C ALA A 18 -66.77 45.18 -64.24
N PHE A 19 -66.28 44.79 -63.06
CA PHE A 19 -65.49 43.56 -62.89
C PHE A 19 -66.37 42.32 -63.13
N ILE A 20 -65.80 41.33 -63.80
CA ILE A 20 -66.45 40.03 -64.00
C ILE A 20 -66.36 39.25 -62.70
N LEU A 21 -67.42 38.54 -62.29
CA LEU A 21 -67.48 37.78 -61.03
C LEU A 21 -66.25 36.87 -60.82
N VAL A 22 -65.72 36.31 -61.91
CA VAL A 22 -64.52 35.45 -61.91
C VAL A 22 -63.26 36.19 -61.45
N GLU A 23 -63.08 37.45 -61.84
CA GLU A 23 -61.91 38.26 -61.50
C GLU A 23 -61.87 38.57 -59.99
N VAL A 24 -63.02 38.96 -59.43
CA VAL A 24 -63.17 39.20 -57.98
C VAL A 24 -62.93 37.93 -57.17
N LEU A 25 -63.39 36.77 -57.66
CA LEU A 25 -63.17 35.49 -56.99
C LEU A 25 -61.68 35.08 -57.00
N VAL A 26 -60.98 35.32 -58.11
CA VAL A 26 -59.55 35.03 -58.22
C VAL A 26 -58.73 35.95 -57.32
N ASP A 27 -59.04 37.24 -57.28
CA ASP A 27 -58.35 38.21 -56.42
C ASP A 27 -58.58 37.92 -54.94
N ILE A 28 -59.81 37.59 -54.54
CA ILE A 28 -60.11 37.16 -53.17
C ILE A 28 -59.33 35.88 -52.86
N ALA A 29 -59.32 34.88 -53.75
CA ALA A 29 -58.59 33.64 -53.52
C ALA A 29 -57.08 33.88 -53.34
N LEU A 30 -56.48 34.74 -54.17
CA LEU A 30 -55.07 35.09 -54.10
C LEU A 30 -54.72 35.84 -52.81
N VAL A 31 -55.51 36.85 -52.45
CA VAL A 31 -55.32 37.61 -51.21
C VAL A 31 -55.49 36.71 -49.99
N THR A 32 -56.46 35.79 -50.00
CA THR A 32 -56.68 34.85 -48.89
C THR A 32 -55.53 33.84 -48.77
N LEU A 33 -54.99 33.36 -49.89
CA LEU A 33 -53.82 32.49 -49.90
C LEU A 33 -52.57 33.19 -49.35
N ILE A 34 -52.34 34.45 -49.73
CA ILE A 34 -51.22 35.24 -49.21
C ILE A 34 -51.43 35.54 -47.72
N ALA A 35 -52.63 35.96 -47.31
CA ALA A 35 -52.94 36.27 -45.92
C ALA A 35 -52.79 35.04 -45.01
N THR A 36 -53.26 33.87 -45.43
CA THR A 36 -53.09 32.62 -44.67
C THR A 36 -51.63 32.21 -44.55
N ALA A 37 -50.84 32.33 -45.63
CA ALA A 37 -49.40 32.07 -45.58
C ALA A 37 -48.68 33.00 -44.58
N VAL A 38 -49.02 34.29 -44.57
CA VAL A 38 -48.46 35.27 -43.62
C VAL A 38 -48.86 34.93 -42.17
N ILE A 39 -50.14 34.67 -41.91
CA ILE A 39 -50.64 34.33 -40.56
C ILE A 39 -50.00 33.02 -40.06
N ALA A 40 -49.91 31.99 -40.92
CA ALA A 40 -49.25 30.73 -40.58
C ALA A 40 -47.76 30.93 -40.25
N THR A 41 -47.07 31.78 -41.03
CA THR A 41 -45.66 32.13 -40.78
C THR A 41 -45.50 32.81 -39.42
N TYR A 42 -46.32 33.82 -39.11
CA TYR A 42 -46.30 34.47 -37.80
C TYR A 42 -46.57 33.47 -36.66
N ALA A 43 -47.55 32.59 -36.81
CA ALA A 43 -47.86 31.58 -35.79
C ALA A 43 -46.67 30.64 -35.53
N VAL A 44 -45.95 30.22 -36.57
CA VAL A 44 -44.73 29.41 -36.43
C VAL A 44 -43.61 30.21 -35.76
N SER A 45 -43.39 31.47 -36.17
CA SER A 45 -42.39 32.34 -35.55
C SER A 45 -42.66 32.57 -34.07
N PHE A 46 -43.90 32.81 -33.66
CA PHE A 46 -44.28 32.95 -32.25
C PHE A 46 -44.05 31.66 -31.46
N LYS A 47 -44.38 30.49 -32.00
CA LYS A 47 -44.07 29.19 -31.37
C LYS A 47 -42.56 29.00 -31.19
N ALA A 48 -41.77 29.29 -32.23
CA ALA A 48 -40.32 29.20 -32.18
C ALA A 48 -39.72 30.15 -31.12
N LEU A 49 -40.20 31.40 -31.05
CA LEU A 49 -39.78 32.37 -30.03
C LEU A 49 -40.15 31.91 -28.61
N ASN A 50 -41.35 31.37 -28.42
CA ASN A 50 -41.80 30.86 -27.12
C ASN A 50 -41.01 29.63 -26.66
N LEU A 51 -40.61 28.76 -27.59
CA LEU A 51 -39.73 27.63 -27.33
C LEU A 51 -38.31 28.10 -27.03
N ALA A 52 -37.77 29.05 -27.79
CA ALA A 52 -36.44 29.62 -27.55
C ALA A 52 -36.35 30.28 -26.16
N LYS A 53 -37.37 31.06 -25.76
CA LYS A 53 -37.46 31.63 -24.40
C LYS A 53 -37.54 30.55 -23.33
N ALA A 54 -38.35 29.50 -23.55
CA ALA A 54 -38.44 28.38 -22.62
C ALA A 54 -37.10 27.63 -22.49
N LYS A 55 -36.37 27.45 -23.61
CA LYS A 55 -35.06 26.80 -23.62
C LYS A 55 -34.01 27.60 -22.86
N ILE A 56 -33.98 28.92 -23.03
CA ILE A 56 -33.07 29.79 -22.26
C ILE A 56 -33.37 29.69 -20.75
N ALA A 57 -34.65 29.73 -20.37
CA ALA A 57 -35.06 29.56 -18.98
C ALA A 57 -34.71 28.16 -18.43
N ALA A 58 -34.93 27.12 -19.22
CA ALA A 58 -34.59 25.74 -18.85
C ALA A 58 -33.09 25.53 -18.65
N VAL A 59 -32.23 26.11 -19.51
CA VAL A 59 -30.77 26.06 -19.35
C VAL A 59 -30.33 26.81 -18.10
N ALA A 60 -30.91 27.99 -17.84
CA ALA A 60 -30.61 28.74 -16.62
C ALA A 60 -31.02 27.96 -15.35
N LEU A 61 -32.21 27.34 -15.37
CA LEU A 61 -32.70 26.51 -14.27
C LEU A 61 -31.85 25.24 -14.08
N ALA A 62 -31.44 24.57 -15.17
CA ALA A 62 -30.56 23.41 -15.10
C ALA A 62 -29.20 23.78 -14.49
N ASN A 63 -28.62 24.92 -14.88
CA ASN A 63 -27.37 25.42 -14.29
C ASN A 63 -27.54 25.73 -12.80
N GLU A 64 -28.60 26.43 -12.41
CA GLU A 64 -28.91 26.73 -11.01
C GLU A 64 -28.99 25.44 -10.17
N LYS A 65 -29.72 24.43 -10.65
CA LYS A 65 -29.82 23.13 -9.98
C LYS A 65 -28.48 22.41 -9.94
N MET A 66 -27.71 22.44 -11.02
CA MET A 66 -26.37 21.84 -11.07
C MET A 66 -25.40 22.52 -10.08
N GLU A 67 -25.44 23.84 -9.94
CA GLU A 67 -24.61 24.57 -8.98
C GLU A 67 -25.01 24.29 -7.52
N ILE A 68 -26.31 24.10 -7.24
CA ILE A 68 -26.77 23.63 -5.93
C ILE A 68 -26.16 22.25 -5.62
N LEU A 69 -26.22 21.31 -6.56
CA LEU A 69 -25.63 19.97 -6.40
C LEU A 69 -24.10 20.05 -6.21
N ARG A 70 -23.40 20.90 -6.98
CA ARG A 70 -21.93 21.08 -6.85
C ARG A 70 -21.49 21.60 -5.49
N ASN A 71 -22.36 22.31 -4.77
CA ASN A 71 -22.08 22.85 -3.45
C ASN A 71 -22.59 21.97 -2.30
N MET A 72 -23.24 20.84 -2.58
CA MET A 72 -23.66 19.90 -1.55
C MET A 72 -22.48 19.03 -1.08
N PRO A 73 -22.45 18.60 0.19
CA PRO A 73 -21.53 17.57 0.67
C PRO A 73 -21.64 16.31 -0.17
N TYR A 74 -20.52 15.61 -0.37
CA TYR A 74 -20.47 14.41 -1.22
C TYR A 74 -21.47 13.33 -0.77
N ASN A 75 -21.60 13.12 0.55
CA ASN A 75 -22.49 12.11 1.12
C ASN A 75 -23.98 12.44 0.88
N ASP A 76 -24.32 13.73 0.79
CA ASP A 76 -25.70 14.19 0.57
C ASP A 76 -26.15 14.08 -0.90
N LEU A 77 -25.21 13.79 -1.82
CA LEU A 77 -25.50 13.59 -3.24
C LEU A 77 -26.14 12.22 -3.50
N ALA A 78 -27.39 12.06 -3.09
CA ALA A 78 -28.25 10.94 -3.44
C ALA A 78 -29.69 11.44 -3.60
N THR A 79 -30.41 10.88 -4.58
CA THR A 79 -31.84 11.18 -4.76
C THR A 79 -32.70 10.24 -3.91
N GLN A 80 -33.95 10.62 -3.66
CA GLN A 80 -34.87 9.87 -2.80
C GLN A 80 -35.22 8.48 -3.34
N ASN A 81 -35.33 8.34 -4.67
CA ASN A 81 -35.67 7.08 -5.34
C ASN A 81 -34.58 6.62 -6.31
N GLY A 82 -33.36 7.14 -6.14
CA GLY A 82 -32.21 6.83 -6.98
C GLY A 82 -31.55 5.49 -6.67
N PRO A 83 -30.52 5.13 -7.45
CA PRO A 83 -29.78 3.87 -7.30
C PRO A 83 -28.75 3.87 -6.16
N ILE A 84 -28.51 5.00 -5.50
CA ILE A 84 -27.54 5.12 -4.40
C ILE A 84 -28.24 4.79 -3.08
N TYR A 85 -27.60 3.95 -2.25
CA TYR A 85 -28.07 3.59 -0.92
C TYR A 85 -27.05 4.04 0.15
N PRO A 86 -27.49 4.63 1.29
CA PRO A 86 -28.87 4.94 1.63
C PRO A 86 -29.45 6.06 0.73
N PRO A 87 -30.79 6.10 0.54
CA PRO A 87 -31.42 7.16 -0.25
C PRO A 87 -31.19 8.54 0.38
N GLY A 88 -30.98 9.55 -0.46
CA GLY A 88 -30.77 10.91 -0.01
C GLY A 88 -32.04 11.74 0.03
N LEU A 89 -31.88 13.06 0.25
CA LEU A 89 -33.01 13.99 0.37
C LEU A 89 -33.38 14.69 -0.94
N ILE A 90 -32.56 14.56 -1.98
CA ILE A 90 -32.76 15.26 -3.26
C ILE A 90 -33.95 14.64 -4.00
N LEU A 91 -34.92 15.48 -4.39
CA LEU A 91 -36.07 15.03 -5.19
C LEU A 91 -35.60 14.58 -6.58
N ASP A 92 -36.06 13.41 -7.02
CA ASP A 92 -35.85 12.93 -8.39
C ASP A 92 -36.59 13.82 -9.40
N ASP A 93 -37.81 14.27 -9.06
CA ASP A 93 -38.67 15.12 -9.89
C ASP A 93 -39.21 16.32 -9.11
N GLU A 94 -39.09 17.52 -9.69
CA GLU A 94 -39.59 18.77 -9.12
C GLU A 94 -40.27 19.62 -10.21
N ILE A 95 -41.43 20.21 -9.90
CA ILE A 95 -42.07 21.19 -10.78
C ILE A 95 -41.70 22.60 -10.31
N VAL A 96 -41.12 23.40 -11.21
CA VAL A 96 -40.66 24.76 -10.92
C VAL A 96 -41.31 25.75 -11.89
N ASP A 97 -41.98 26.78 -11.37
CA ASP A 97 -42.41 27.92 -12.20
C ASP A 97 -41.26 28.91 -12.41
N ARG A 98 -41.01 29.25 -13.69
CA ARG A 98 -40.11 30.34 -14.07
C ARG A 98 -40.80 31.25 -15.08
N LYS A 99 -41.21 32.43 -14.59
CA LYS A 99 -41.84 33.51 -15.39
C LYS A 99 -43.15 33.06 -16.04
N GLY A 100 -44.01 32.33 -15.30
CA GLY A 100 -45.31 31.86 -15.76
C GLY A 100 -45.24 30.68 -16.73
N LYS A 101 -44.18 29.86 -16.60
CA LYS A 101 -44.01 28.59 -17.28
C LYS A 101 -43.55 27.57 -16.28
N GLU A 102 -44.27 26.46 -16.22
CA GLU A 102 -43.92 25.33 -15.37
C GLU A 102 -42.96 24.40 -16.11
N PHE A 103 -41.86 24.06 -15.43
CA PHE A 103 -40.85 23.13 -15.89
C PHE A 103 -40.83 21.92 -14.97
N ASN A 104 -40.71 20.72 -15.54
CA ASN A 104 -40.32 19.53 -14.78
C ASN A 104 -38.79 19.45 -14.81
N VAL A 105 -38.20 19.42 -13.62
CA VAL A 105 -36.77 19.20 -13.38
C VAL A 105 -36.62 17.77 -12.91
N HIS A 106 -35.88 16.97 -13.66
CA HIS A 106 -35.58 15.60 -13.30
C HIS A 106 -34.08 15.45 -13.03
N THR A 107 -33.74 15.00 -11.82
CA THR A 107 -32.37 14.86 -11.32
C THR A 107 -32.06 13.39 -11.11
N VAL A 108 -30.93 12.94 -11.66
CA VAL A 108 -30.42 11.57 -11.48
C VAL A 108 -29.01 11.66 -10.95
N ILE A 109 -28.73 10.93 -9.87
CA ILE A 109 -27.38 10.77 -9.32
C ILE A 109 -27.10 9.28 -9.20
N LYS A 110 -25.97 8.83 -9.73
CA LYS A 110 -25.56 7.42 -9.67
C LYS A 110 -24.07 7.28 -9.43
N CYS A 111 -23.69 6.24 -8.69
CA CYS A 111 -22.31 5.78 -8.62
C CYS A 111 -21.86 5.23 -9.98
N ILE A 112 -20.60 5.47 -10.31
CA ILE A 112 -19.92 4.89 -11.47
C ILE A 112 -18.75 4.06 -10.94
N ASP A 113 -18.69 2.83 -11.44
CA ASP A 113 -17.61 1.86 -11.29
C ASP A 113 -16.74 1.93 -12.56
N ASP A 114 -15.47 2.26 -12.37
CA ASP A 114 -14.44 2.48 -13.37
C ASP A 114 -13.40 1.36 -13.30
N SER A 115 -12.75 1.07 -14.44
CA SER A 115 -11.95 -0.15 -14.57
C SER A 115 -10.52 -0.04 -14.01
N TYR A 116 -10.16 1.02 -13.29
CA TYR A 116 -8.78 1.31 -12.90
C TYR A 116 -8.24 0.37 -11.81
N ASP A 117 -9.05 0.06 -10.80
CA ASP A 117 -8.68 -0.77 -9.64
C ASP A 117 -9.45 -2.09 -9.55
N GLY A 118 -10.46 -2.28 -10.39
CA GLY A 118 -11.20 -3.51 -10.52
C GLY A 118 -12.52 -3.26 -11.22
N LEU A 119 -13.47 -4.16 -11.03
CA LEU A 119 -14.89 -3.91 -11.32
C LEU A 119 -15.73 -4.67 -10.30
N ALA A 120 -16.89 -4.13 -9.94
CA ALA A 120 -17.86 -4.80 -9.08
C ALA A 120 -18.21 -6.19 -9.63
N GLY A 121 -18.03 -7.22 -8.81
CA GLY A 121 -18.36 -8.60 -9.18
C GLY A 121 -17.38 -9.26 -10.16
N SER A 122 -16.24 -8.63 -10.45
CA SER A 122 -15.12 -9.29 -11.13
C SER A 122 -14.56 -10.42 -10.27
N VAL A 123 -14.35 -11.59 -10.87
CA VAL A 123 -13.74 -12.75 -10.18
C VAL A 123 -12.21 -12.72 -10.22
N THR A 124 -11.61 -11.91 -11.08
CA THR A 124 -10.15 -11.81 -11.27
C THR A 124 -9.55 -10.54 -10.67
N THR A 125 -10.33 -9.46 -10.65
CA THR A 125 -9.95 -8.14 -10.12
C THR A 125 -11.15 -7.55 -9.36
N PRO A 126 -11.61 -8.21 -8.29
CA PRO A 126 -12.77 -7.75 -7.52
C PRO A 126 -12.47 -6.37 -6.95
N ASP A 127 -13.31 -5.41 -7.29
CA ASP A 127 -13.33 -4.12 -6.62
C ASP A 127 -14.32 -4.18 -5.43
N LEU A 128 -13.83 -3.76 -4.27
CA LEU A 128 -14.57 -3.72 -3.01
C LEU A 128 -15.35 -2.42 -2.83
N ASN A 129 -15.08 -1.38 -3.63
CA ASN A 129 -15.74 -0.08 -3.55
C ASN A 129 -16.13 0.50 -4.93
N PRO A 130 -17.19 -0.01 -5.57
CA PRO A 130 -17.55 0.34 -6.95
C PRO A 130 -18.10 1.74 -7.23
N CYS A 131 -17.96 2.65 -6.27
CA CYS A 131 -18.47 4.02 -6.39
C CYS A 131 -17.31 5.01 -6.44
N ASP A 132 -16.53 4.97 -7.53
CA ASP A 132 -15.32 5.80 -7.64
C ASP A 132 -15.68 7.29 -7.67
N TYR A 133 -16.75 7.59 -8.39
CA TYR A 133 -17.34 8.91 -8.44
C TYR A 133 -18.85 8.86 -8.69
N LYS A 134 -19.54 9.90 -8.24
CA LYS A 134 -20.95 10.12 -8.52
C LYS A 134 -21.11 10.91 -9.82
N LYS A 135 -21.93 10.41 -10.74
CA LYS A 135 -22.36 11.13 -11.93
C LYS A 135 -23.74 11.72 -11.68
N MET A 136 -23.82 13.05 -11.71
CA MET A 136 -25.06 13.80 -11.60
C MET A 136 -25.54 14.27 -12.97
N GLU A 137 -26.84 14.15 -13.20
CA GLU A 137 -27.53 14.59 -14.41
C GLU A 137 -28.78 15.37 -14.03
N VAL A 138 -28.94 16.58 -14.59
CA VAL A 138 -30.14 17.40 -14.45
C VAL A 138 -30.74 17.61 -15.83
N THR A 139 -31.99 17.18 -16.00
CA THR A 139 -32.77 17.41 -17.21
C THR A 139 -33.95 18.32 -16.90
N VAL A 140 -34.28 19.22 -17.83
CA VAL A 140 -35.39 20.17 -17.67
C VAL A 140 -36.29 20.10 -18.90
N SER A 141 -37.56 19.84 -18.68
CA SER A 141 -38.61 19.80 -19.72
C SER A 141 -39.74 20.77 -19.37
N LEU A 142 -40.59 21.11 -20.34
CA LEU A 142 -41.85 21.81 -20.04
C LEU A 142 -42.86 20.80 -19.52
N VAL A 143 -43.68 21.20 -18.54
CA VAL A 143 -44.79 20.35 -18.08
C VAL A 143 -45.72 20.03 -19.26
N GLY A 144 -46.00 18.74 -19.46
CA GLY A 144 -46.79 18.24 -20.59
C GLY A 144 -46.03 18.13 -21.93
N GLY A 145 -44.73 18.41 -21.96
CA GLY A 145 -43.86 18.21 -23.11
C GLY A 145 -42.99 16.95 -22.97
N ASN A 146 -42.65 16.32 -24.10
CA ASN A 146 -41.87 15.07 -24.11
C ASN A 146 -40.36 15.26 -24.39
N ASN A 147 -39.92 16.50 -24.64
CA ASN A 147 -38.54 16.79 -25.02
C ASN A 147 -37.80 17.56 -23.93
N TYR A 148 -36.59 17.12 -23.59
CA TYR A 148 -35.69 17.89 -22.74
C TYR A 148 -35.27 19.18 -23.46
N LEU A 149 -35.50 20.31 -22.80
CA LEU A 149 -35.04 21.62 -23.27
C LEU A 149 -33.59 21.89 -22.84
N ALA A 150 -33.18 21.31 -21.71
CA ALA A 150 -31.82 21.33 -21.20
C ALA A 150 -31.46 19.98 -20.57
N ARG A 151 -30.19 19.59 -20.70
CA ARG A 151 -29.58 18.44 -20.04
C ARG A 151 -28.15 18.82 -19.67
N LEU A 152 -27.81 18.74 -18.39
CA LEU A 152 -26.46 18.97 -17.89
C LEU A 152 -25.99 17.75 -17.14
N THR A 153 -24.71 17.43 -17.27
CA THR A 153 -24.05 16.33 -16.55
C THR A 153 -22.77 16.83 -15.90
N SER A 154 -22.45 16.30 -14.73
CA SER A 154 -21.18 16.56 -14.05
C SER A 154 -20.78 15.33 -13.25
N ASN A 155 -19.47 15.14 -13.06
CA ASN A 155 -18.94 14.12 -12.17
C ASN A 155 -18.49 14.81 -10.87
N VAL A 156 -18.62 14.11 -9.75
CA VAL A 156 -18.17 14.55 -8.42
C VAL A 156 -17.47 13.37 -7.77
N ALA A 157 -16.27 13.59 -7.25
CA ALA A 157 -15.53 12.62 -6.46
C ALA A 157 -15.33 13.17 -5.04
N ALA A 158 -15.17 12.27 -4.06
CA ALA A 158 -14.78 12.63 -2.71
C ALA A 158 -13.35 13.21 -2.66
N LYS A 159 -12.99 13.87 -1.55
CA LYS A 159 -11.70 14.58 -1.44
C LYS A 159 -10.54 13.60 -1.20
N ALA A 160 -10.77 12.58 -0.37
CA ALA A 160 -10.00 11.34 -0.44
C ALA A 160 -10.77 10.37 -1.33
N ALA A 161 -10.04 9.62 -2.15
CA ALA A 161 -10.57 8.69 -3.12
C ALA A 161 -11.78 7.90 -2.55
N GLU A 162 -12.95 8.07 -3.18
CA GLU A 162 -14.01 7.06 -3.16
C GLU A 162 -14.67 6.78 -1.78
N THR A 163 -14.43 7.62 -0.76
CA THR A 163 -15.00 7.42 0.58
C THR A 163 -16.00 8.48 1.01
N ASP A 164 -16.95 8.06 1.84
CA ASP A 164 -17.82 8.97 2.57
C ASP A 164 -17.00 9.98 3.39
N THR A 165 -17.53 11.20 3.56
CA THR A 165 -16.82 12.33 4.22
C THR A 165 -16.34 12.06 5.65
N ASP A 166 -16.86 11.04 6.32
CA ASP A 166 -16.56 10.61 7.68
C ASP A 166 -15.67 9.34 7.75
N THR A 167 -15.33 8.72 6.62
CA THR A 167 -14.49 7.51 6.58
C THR A 167 -13.11 7.80 5.99
N GLY A 168 -12.14 6.96 6.36
CA GLY A 168 -10.76 6.99 5.87
C GLY A 168 -10.40 5.75 5.07
N ILE A 169 -9.14 5.69 4.64
CA ILE A 169 -8.61 4.63 3.78
C ILE A 169 -7.34 4.06 4.40
N ILE A 170 -7.19 2.74 4.42
CA ILE A 170 -5.90 2.09 4.67
C ILE A 170 -5.35 1.59 3.34
N ARG A 171 -4.13 2.02 3.01
CA ARG A 171 -3.31 1.38 1.98
C ARG A 171 -2.22 0.56 2.66
N LEU A 172 -2.34 -0.76 2.59
CA LEU A 172 -1.36 -1.68 3.11
C LEU A 172 -0.58 -2.33 1.98
N CYS A 173 0.75 -2.30 2.04
CA CYS A 173 1.61 -3.07 1.15
C CYS A 173 2.37 -4.15 1.91
N VAL A 174 2.58 -5.28 1.26
CA VAL A 174 3.32 -6.42 1.77
C VAL A 174 4.52 -6.65 0.88
N ILE A 175 5.70 -6.67 1.47
CA ILE A 175 6.97 -6.88 0.78
C ILE A 175 7.76 -8.01 1.43
N ASN A 176 8.71 -8.56 0.68
CA ASN A 176 9.70 -9.52 1.18
C ASN A 176 10.95 -8.82 1.72
N GLU A 177 11.94 -9.57 2.23
CA GLU A 177 13.14 -8.96 2.83
C GLU A 177 13.99 -8.16 1.81
N ASP A 178 13.98 -8.58 0.54
CA ASP A 178 14.62 -7.86 -0.56
C ASP A 178 13.84 -6.60 -1.01
N GLY A 179 12.67 -6.34 -0.43
CA GLY A 179 11.80 -5.22 -0.76
C GLY A 179 10.88 -5.44 -1.97
N ASN A 180 10.76 -6.67 -2.48
CA ASN A 180 9.86 -7.01 -3.58
C ASN A 180 8.42 -7.15 -3.08
N ALA A 181 7.46 -6.70 -3.88
CA ALA A 181 6.05 -6.86 -3.63
C ALA A 181 5.61 -8.33 -3.54
N LEU A 182 4.78 -8.66 -2.55
CA LEU A 182 4.22 -10.00 -2.35
C LEU A 182 2.72 -10.03 -2.60
N ALA A 183 2.34 -10.54 -3.77
CA ALA A 183 0.96 -10.80 -4.15
C ALA A 183 0.35 -11.98 -3.37
N GLU A 184 -0.98 -12.04 -3.32
CA GLU A 184 -1.76 -13.13 -2.69
C GLU A 184 -1.36 -13.40 -1.22
N SER A 185 -0.99 -12.35 -0.49
CA SER A 185 -0.76 -12.40 0.95
C SER A 185 -2.08 -12.09 1.65
N THR A 186 -2.49 -12.92 2.61
CA THR A 186 -3.74 -12.73 3.36
C THR A 186 -3.55 -11.62 4.37
N VAL A 187 -4.35 -10.56 4.26
CA VAL A 187 -4.40 -9.42 5.17
C VAL A 187 -5.65 -9.52 6.02
N THR A 188 -5.51 -9.33 7.33
CA THR A 188 -6.62 -9.12 8.26
C THR A 188 -6.55 -7.71 8.82
N ILE A 189 -7.67 -6.98 8.77
CA ILE A 189 -7.82 -5.63 9.33
C ILE A 189 -8.93 -5.67 10.38
N GLN A 190 -8.62 -5.32 11.62
CA GLN A 190 -9.56 -5.38 12.74
C GLN A 190 -9.58 -4.08 13.55
N ASN A 191 -10.78 -3.65 13.92
CA ASN A 191 -11.00 -2.61 14.94
C ASN A 191 -12.37 -2.85 15.59
N THR A 192 -12.37 -3.21 16.88
CA THR A 192 -13.60 -3.49 17.64
C THR A 192 -14.19 -2.26 18.33
N ASP A 193 -13.46 -1.14 18.33
CA ASP A 193 -13.81 0.07 19.08
C ASP A 193 -14.62 1.07 18.24
N VAL A 194 -14.81 0.77 16.95
CA VAL A 194 -15.64 1.53 16.00
C VAL A 194 -17.01 0.87 15.79
N ASP A 195 -17.99 1.64 15.33
CA ASP A 195 -19.36 1.17 15.02
C ASP A 195 -19.71 1.48 13.55
N PRO A 196 -19.95 0.48 12.69
CA PRO A 196 -19.86 -0.95 12.98
C PRO A 196 -18.40 -1.41 13.20
N PRO A 197 -18.17 -2.49 13.99
CA PRO A 197 -16.84 -3.03 14.18
C PRO A 197 -16.27 -3.56 12.86
N VAL A 198 -14.98 -3.33 12.66
CA VAL A 198 -14.26 -3.74 11.44
C VAL A 198 -13.60 -5.09 11.67
N ASN A 199 -13.84 -6.04 10.76
CA ASN A 199 -13.12 -7.30 10.66
C ASN A 199 -13.11 -7.74 9.19
N ILE A 200 -12.09 -7.31 8.46
CA ILE A 200 -11.95 -7.52 7.02
C ILE A 200 -10.82 -8.52 6.79
N THR A 201 -11.04 -9.45 5.87
CA THR A 201 -9.97 -10.31 5.33
C THR A 201 -9.90 -10.13 3.82
N ALA A 202 -8.71 -9.84 3.32
CA ALA A 202 -8.45 -9.60 1.90
C ALA A 202 -7.12 -10.25 1.48
N GLN A 203 -6.81 -10.21 0.19
CA GLN A 203 -5.52 -10.66 -0.35
C GLN A 203 -4.87 -9.52 -1.14
N THR A 204 -3.54 -9.42 -1.05
CA THR A 204 -2.78 -8.43 -1.82
C THR A 204 -2.81 -8.70 -3.33
N GLY A 205 -2.86 -7.63 -4.11
CA GLY A 205 -2.76 -7.68 -5.57
C GLY A 205 -1.34 -7.98 -6.06
N ILE A 206 -1.16 -7.99 -7.39
CA ILE A 206 0.14 -8.24 -8.03
C ILE A 206 1.24 -7.23 -7.65
N ASP A 207 0.84 -6.04 -7.23
CA ASP A 207 1.71 -4.96 -6.74
C ASP A 207 2.03 -5.11 -5.23
N GLY A 208 1.54 -6.18 -4.60
CA GLY A 208 1.73 -6.47 -3.19
C GLY A 208 0.90 -5.59 -2.26
N CYS A 209 -0.04 -4.81 -2.77
CA CYS A 209 -0.82 -3.88 -1.97
C CYS A 209 -2.32 -4.20 -1.96
N ILE A 210 -3.01 -3.68 -0.95
CA ILE A 210 -4.46 -3.54 -0.92
C ILE A 210 -4.84 -2.10 -0.57
N PHE A 211 -5.99 -1.67 -1.06
CA PHE A 211 -6.64 -0.43 -0.70
C PHE A 211 -7.98 -0.76 -0.05
N VAL A 212 -8.17 -0.30 1.18
CA VAL A 212 -9.40 -0.55 1.95
C VAL A 212 -10.03 0.78 2.31
N PRO A 213 -10.95 1.27 1.48
CA PRO A 213 -11.71 2.49 1.74
C PRO A 213 -12.87 2.23 2.73
N GLY A 214 -13.55 3.29 3.14
CA GLY A 214 -14.80 3.22 3.89
C GLY A 214 -14.62 2.84 5.37
N LEU A 215 -13.41 2.94 5.90
CA LEU A 215 -13.12 2.59 7.29
C LEU A 215 -13.56 3.72 8.24
N PRO A 216 -14.33 3.44 9.30
CA PRO A 216 -14.68 4.44 10.32
C PRO A 216 -13.46 5.16 10.91
N GLU A 217 -13.60 6.44 11.21
CA GLU A 217 -12.52 7.21 11.84
C GLU A 217 -12.14 6.64 13.22
N ASP A 218 -10.84 6.46 13.45
CA ASP A 218 -10.25 6.25 14.77
C ASP A 218 -8.89 6.97 14.88
N ARG A 219 -8.67 7.63 16.02
CA ARG A 219 -7.46 8.42 16.34
C ARG A 219 -6.70 7.91 17.56
N HIS A 220 -6.94 6.66 17.95
CA HIS A 220 -6.40 6.07 19.17
C HIS A 220 -5.51 4.85 18.90
N ASN A 221 -5.08 4.64 17.65
CA ASN A 221 -4.26 3.52 17.22
C ASN A 221 -4.93 2.17 17.49
N ASN A 222 -6.19 1.99 17.10
CA ASN A 222 -6.92 0.72 17.32
C ASN A 222 -7.12 -0.14 16.06
N TYR A 223 -6.70 0.31 14.87
CA TYR A 223 -6.72 -0.55 13.68
C TYR A 223 -5.54 -1.50 13.70
N HIS A 224 -5.83 -2.77 13.99
CA HIS A 224 -4.88 -3.86 13.96
C HIS A 224 -4.77 -4.46 12.56
N LEU A 225 -3.54 -4.57 12.05
CA LEU A 225 -3.21 -5.11 10.75
C LEU A 225 -2.34 -6.35 10.94
N GLU A 226 -2.74 -7.47 10.36
CA GLU A 226 -1.97 -8.72 10.38
C GLU A 226 -1.86 -9.28 8.95
N VAL A 227 -0.67 -9.77 8.60
CA VAL A 227 -0.40 -10.38 7.30
C VAL A 227 0.14 -11.79 7.47
N THR A 228 -0.45 -12.72 6.75
CA THR A 228 -0.03 -14.12 6.71
C THR A 228 0.03 -14.64 5.27
N LYS A 229 0.95 -15.57 5.03
CA LYS A 229 1.00 -16.33 3.77
C LYS A 229 1.56 -17.72 4.07
N LEU A 230 0.98 -18.76 3.47
CA LEU A 230 1.41 -20.14 3.73
C LEU A 230 2.89 -20.33 3.39
N GLY A 231 3.68 -20.80 4.36
CA GLY A 231 5.14 -21.01 4.22
C GLY A 231 5.98 -19.75 4.45
N TYR A 232 5.36 -18.62 4.83
CA TYR A 232 6.03 -17.36 5.15
C TYR A 232 5.90 -17.06 6.64
N SER A 233 6.74 -16.15 7.13
CA SER A 233 6.58 -15.52 8.44
C SER A 233 5.29 -14.68 8.50
N THR A 234 4.92 -14.30 9.72
CA THR A 234 3.81 -13.38 10.00
C THR A 234 4.37 -12.04 10.42
N ASP A 235 3.75 -10.96 9.97
CA ASP A 235 4.02 -9.61 10.46
C ASP A 235 2.72 -8.88 10.77
N MET A 236 2.76 -8.03 11.79
CA MET A 236 1.55 -7.39 12.33
C MET A 236 1.87 -6.07 13.04
N THR A 237 0.86 -5.23 13.21
CA THR A 237 0.91 -4.08 14.10
C THR A 237 0.61 -4.48 15.54
N TYR A 238 0.99 -3.66 16.51
CA TYR A 238 0.85 -3.95 17.94
C TYR A 238 0.13 -2.83 18.68
N PRO A 239 -0.75 -3.17 19.64
CA PRO A 239 -1.45 -2.17 20.42
C PRO A 239 -0.48 -1.44 21.35
N ARG A 240 -0.77 -0.16 21.59
CA ARG A 240 -0.13 0.61 22.66
C ARG A 240 -0.95 0.47 23.93
N THR A 241 -0.32 -0.06 24.97
CA THR A 241 -0.96 -0.21 26.29
C THR A 241 -0.23 0.62 27.33
N SER A 242 -0.81 0.79 28.52
CA SER A 242 -0.10 1.47 29.61
C SER A 242 1.14 0.71 30.08
N GLN A 243 1.17 -0.62 29.92
CA GLN A 243 2.33 -1.46 30.21
C GLN A 243 3.38 -1.38 29.09
N ASN A 244 2.94 -1.30 27.83
CA ASN A 244 3.80 -1.29 26.64
C ASN A 244 3.40 -0.11 25.71
N PRO A 245 3.73 1.15 26.06
CA PRO A 245 3.31 2.33 25.29
C PRO A 245 4.11 2.53 24.00
N ASN A 246 5.26 1.87 23.90
CA ASN A 246 6.31 2.15 22.91
C ASN A 246 6.39 1.02 21.86
N ALA A 247 5.28 0.76 21.17
CA ALA A 247 5.27 -0.20 20.06
C ALA A 247 6.10 0.34 18.88
N LEU A 248 7.00 -0.48 18.34
CA LEU A 248 7.82 -0.11 17.17
C LEU A 248 6.99 -0.07 15.88
N GLN A 249 6.00 -0.96 15.79
CA GLN A 249 5.02 -1.02 14.71
C GLN A 249 3.63 -0.93 15.35
N PRO A 250 3.17 0.28 15.74
CA PRO A 250 1.89 0.44 16.43
C PRO A 250 0.72 0.14 15.51
N ASP A 251 -0.40 -0.29 16.08
CA ASP A 251 -1.71 -0.25 15.43
C ASP A 251 -1.97 1.16 14.88
N VAL A 252 -2.72 1.26 13.78
CA VAL A 252 -2.78 2.49 12.99
C VAL A 252 -4.01 3.33 13.30
N ASP A 253 -3.91 4.62 13.02
CA ASP A 253 -5.05 5.52 13.00
C ASP A 253 -5.70 5.51 11.61
N VAL A 254 -7.01 5.73 11.56
CA VAL A 254 -7.73 6.02 10.32
C VAL A 254 -8.41 7.36 10.51
N ILE A 255 -7.97 8.36 9.74
CA ILE A 255 -8.52 9.71 9.81
C ILE A 255 -9.46 9.91 8.62
N SER A 256 -10.64 10.50 8.84
CA SER A 256 -11.61 10.75 7.76
C SER A 256 -10.97 11.56 6.64
N GLN A 257 -11.25 11.14 5.40
CA GLN A 257 -10.73 11.76 4.19
C GLN A 257 -9.19 11.81 4.13
N GLN A 258 -8.52 10.80 4.70
CA GLN A 258 -7.07 10.59 4.57
C GLN A 258 -6.74 9.13 4.22
N VAL A 259 -5.55 8.95 3.67
CA VAL A 259 -4.96 7.63 3.41
C VAL A 259 -3.89 7.36 4.46
N THR A 260 -4.10 6.32 5.25
CA THR A 260 -3.09 5.75 6.14
C THR A 260 -2.27 4.74 5.35
N PHE A 261 -0.95 4.96 5.29
CA PHE A 261 -0.01 4.06 4.62
C PHE A 261 0.65 3.15 5.65
N GLN A 262 0.60 1.84 5.41
CA GLN A 262 1.36 0.86 6.18
C GLN A 262 2.11 -0.07 5.22
N THR A 263 3.29 -0.54 5.65
CA THR A 263 4.00 -1.64 5.01
C THR A 263 4.33 -2.70 6.04
N LEU A 264 4.11 -3.96 5.70
CA LEU A 264 4.45 -5.12 6.53
C LEU A 264 5.40 -6.03 5.74
N VAL A 265 6.32 -6.68 6.44
CA VAL A 265 7.38 -7.47 5.79
C VAL A 265 7.28 -8.92 6.22
N ILE A 266 7.01 -9.81 5.25
CA ILE A 266 7.00 -11.26 5.46
C ILE A 266 7.87 -11.92 4.41
N ASP A 267 8.50 -13.05 4.75
CA ASP A 267 9.27 -13.82 3.79
C ASP A 267 9.22 -15.30 4.16
N ARG A 268 9.73 -16.17 3.28
CA ARG A 268 9.72 -17.61 3.47
C ARG A 268 10.42 -18.03 4.74
N LEU A 269 9.81 -18.97 5.44
CA LEU A 269 10.36 -19.52 6.68
C LEU A 269 11.63 -20.33 6.42
N SER A 270 12.55 -20.27 7.36
CA SER A 270 13.86 -20.90 7.31
C SER A 270 14.04 -21.94 8.42
N THR A 271 15.14 -22.67 8.35
CA THR A 271 15.54 -23.65 9.38
C THR A 271 16.90 -23.28 9.95
N MET A 272 17.03 -23.27 11.28
CA MET A 272 18.31 -23.11 11.96
C MET A 272 18.69 -24.42 12.65
N VAL A 273 19.87 -24.92 12.33
CA VAL A 273 20.43 -26.14 12.90
C VAL A 273 21.63 -25.76 13.76
N ILE A 274 21.51 -25.96 15.07
CA ILE A 274 22.57 -25.67 16.03
C ILE A 274 23.22 -26.99 16.46
N GLN A 275 24.54 -27.07 16.38
CA GLN A 275 25.34 -28.18 16.90
C GLN A 275 26.25 -27.65 18.01
N VAL A 276 26.18 -28.25 19.19
CA VAL A 276 27.08 -27.95 20.31
C VAL A 276 28.13 -29.05 20.42
N VAL A 277 29.40 -28.65 20.52
CA VAL A 277 30.55 -29.54 20.68
C VAL A 277 31.48 -29.08 21.80
N ASP A 278 32.27 -29.99 22.34
CA ASP A 278 33.38 -29.68 23.23
C ASP A 278 34.60 -29.18 22.45
N ASP A 279 35.67 -28.80 23.16
CA ASP A 279 36.91 -28.32 22.55
C ASP A 279 37.56 -29.37 21.60
N SER A 280 37.29 -30.66 21.82
CA SER A 280 37.77 -31.77 20.98
C SER A 280 36.87 -32.06 19.77
N GLY A 281 35.74 -31.34 19.64
CA GLY A 281 34.76 -31.54 18.57
C GLY A 281 33.75 -32.67 18.83
N ASN A 282 33.72 -33.25 20.03
CA ASN A 282 32.71 -34.26 20.37
C ASN A 282 31.37 -33.57 20.69
N PRO A 283 30.23 -34.15 20.29
CA PRO A 283 28.94 -33.54 20.59
C PRO A 283 28.64 -33.46 22.09
N VAL A 284 28.08 -32.33 22.54
CA VAL A 284 27.67 -32.11 23.93
C VAL A 284 26.14 -32.16 24.03
N PRO A 285 25.56 -33.18 24.67
CA PRO A 285 24.12 -33.40 24.69
C PRO A 285 23.40 -32.51 25.73
N ASN A 286 22.09 -32.31 25.53
CA ASN A 286 21.18 -31.71 26.50
C ASN A 286 21.58 -30.30 26.99
N VAL A 287 22.17 -29.49 26.12
CA VAL A 287 22.56 -28.10 26.43
C VAL A 287 21.35 -27.19 26.26
N SER A 288 21.03 -26.43 27.30
CA SER A 288 19.95 -25.44 27.28
C SER A 288 20.45 -24.12 26.71
N LEU A 289 19.79 -23.66 25.65
CA LEU A 289 20.15 -22.50 24.86
C LEU A 289 19.00 -21.49 24.87
N ARG A 290 19.29 -20.22 25.13
CA ARG A 290 18.36 -19.13 24.86
C ARG A 290 18.68 -18.54 23.50
N VAL A 291 17.68 -18.45 22.63
CA VAL A 291 17.79 -17.91 21.27
C VAL A 291 16.87 -16.69 21.20
N VAL A 292 17.46 -15.54 20.87
CA VAL A 292 16.78 -14.24 20.83
C VAL A 292 16.97 -13.63 19.44
N GLY A 293 15.87 -13.28 18.76
CA GLY A 293 15.92 -12.56 17.48
C GLY A 293 16.13 -11.06 17.69
N ALA A 294 16.68 -10.35 16.71
CA ALA A 294 16.91 -8.91 16.80
C ALA A 294 15.62 -8.09 16.70
N LYS A 295 14.58 -8.59 16.03
CA LYS A 295 13.29 -7.91 15.88
C LYS A 295 12.59 -7.72 17.24
N GLN A 296 12.13 -6.49 17.49
CA GLN A 296 11.44 -6.09 18.72
C GLN A 296 9.99 -5.68 18.44
N LYS A 297 9.10 -5.99 19.38
CA LYS A 297 7.70 -5.53 19.38
C LYS A 297 7.57 -4.18 20.08
N TRP A 298 8.23 -4.05 21.23
CA TRP A 298 8.23 -2.86 22.07
C TRP A 298 9.63 -2.49 22.53
N PHE A 299 9.87 -1.20 22.78
CA PHE A 299 11.11 -0.68 23.38
C PHE A 299 10.80 0.01 24.72
N ASN A 300 11.69 -0.08 25.71
CA ASN A 300 11.51 0.53 27.05
C ASN A 300 10.13 0.21 27.72
N PRO A 301 9.89 -1.03 28.20
CA PRO A 301 10.82 -2.18 28.23
C PRO A 301 10.93 -2.89 26.88
N THR A 302 12.11 -3.44 26.60
CA THR A 302 12.33 -4.20 25.36
C THR A 302 11.64 -5.56 25.42
N VAL A 303 10.86 -5.85 24.39
CA VAL A 303 10.22 -7.16 24.20
C VAL A 303 10.50 -7.62 22.77
N TYR A 304 11.21 -8.74 22.65
CA TYR A 304 11.57 -9.32 21.36
C TYR A 304 10.39 -10.06 20.72
N LYS A 305 10.42 -10.15 19.38
CA LYS A 305 9.44 -10.96 18.64
C LYS A 305 9.68 -12.46 18.89
N TYR A 306 10.96 -12.85 18.96
CA TYR A 306 11.41 -14.20 19.28
C TYR A 306 12.39 -14.18 20.46
N ASP A 307 12.04 -14.88 21.53
CA ASP A 307 12.87 -15.07 22.73
C ASP A 307 12.44 -16.37 23.40
N GLN A 308 13.18 -17.45 23.14
CA GLN A 308 12.81 -18.79 23.60
C GLN A 308 14.03 -19.55 24.13
N VAL A 309 13.76 -20.46 25.07
CA VAL A 309 14.75 -21.41 25.58
C VAL A 309 14.47 -22.78 24.98
N HIS A 310 15.49 -23.36 24.37
CA HIS A 310 15.50 -24.68 23.76
C HIS A 310 16.55 -25.57 24.42
N THR A 311 16.51 -26.86 24.12
CA THR A 311 17.52 -27.83 24.61
C THR A 311 17.98 -28.71 23.47
N THR A 312 19.29 -28.91 23.32
CA THR A 312 19.84 -29.85 22.32
C THR A 312 19.50 -31.29 22.66
N ASP A 313 19.48 -32.15 21.64
CA ASP A 313 19.23 -33.58 21.79
C ASP A 313 20.46 -34.36 22.31
N GLY A 314 20.36 -35.69 22.36
CA GLY A 314 21.44 -36.59 22.78
C GLY A 314 22.67 -36.60 21.86
N SER A 315 22.58 -36.00 20.67
CA SER A 315 23.68 -35.76 19.75
C SER A 315 24.19 -34.31 19.79
N GLY A 316 23.78 -33.53 20.79
CA GLY A 316 24.15 -32.11 20.90
C GLY A 316 23.58 -31.23 19.79
N ARG A 317 22.57 -31.72 19.06
CA ARG A 317 21.94 -31.04 17.93
C ARG A 317 20.60 -30.44 18.35
N LEU A 318 20.29 -29.26 17.84
CA LEU A 318 18.98 -28.63 17.94
C LEU A 318 18.57 -28.16 16.54
N GLU A 319 17.36 -28.53 16.11
CA GLU A 319 16.80 -28.08 14.85
C GLU A 319 15.56 -27.22 15.11
N LEU A 320 15.65 -25.95 14.72
CA LEU A 320 14.58 -24.97 14.81
C LEU A 320 13.99 -24.77 13.42
N GLN A 321 12.81 -25.33 13.19
CA GLN A 321 12.06 -25.19 11.95
C GLN A 321 11.08 -24.01 12.03
N ASN A 322 10.62 -23.55 10.87
CA ASN A 322 9.64 -22.46 10.76
C ASN A 322 10.13 -21.16 11.41
N MET A 323 11.42 -20.87 11.27
CA MET A 323 12.04 -19.67 11.81
C MET A 323 11.83 -18.50 10.84
N GLU A 324 11.51 -17.34 11.38
CA GLU A 324 11.49 -16.09 10.62
C GLU A 324 12.92 -15.68 10.26
N PHE A 325 13.09 -14.98 9.15
CA PHE A 325 14.35 -14.33 8.83
C PHE A 325 14.68 -13.26 9.88
N ASP A 326 15.87 -13.32 10.47
CA ASP A 326 16.32 -12.37 11.50
C ASP A 326 17.81 -12.59 11.78
N ASP A 327 18.39 -11.68 12.55
CA ASP A 327 19.67 -11.91 13.23
C ASP A 327 19.40 -12.49 14.62
N TYR A 328 20.00 -13.65 14.93
CA TYR A 328 19.77 -14.35 16.19
C TYR A 328 21.01 -14.34 17.09
N THR A 329 20.82 -14.01 18.36
CA THR A 329 21.82 -14.17 19.42
C THR A 329 21.52 -15.42 20.21
N ILE A 330 22.55 -16.24 20.46
CA ILE A 330 22.42 -17.51 21.16
C ILE A 330 23.28 -17.47 22.42
N SER A 331 22.73 -17.84 23.56
CA SER A 331 23.45 -17.90 24.83
C SER A 331 23.15 -19.17 25.61
N PHE A 332 24.11 -19.66 26.39
CA PHE A 332 23.88 -20.78 27.29
C PHE A 332 23.02 -20.36 28.48
N VAL A 333 22.06 -21.22 28.82
CA VAL A 333 21.30 -21.18 30.08
C VAL A 333 21.85 -22.23 31.05
N THR A 334 22.40 -23.33 30.53
CA THR A 334 23.08 -24.36 31.33
C THR A 334 24.24 -23.75 32.12
N SER A 335 24.28 -24.03 33.43
CA SER A 335 25.43 -23.69 34.28
C SER A 335 26.63 -24.58 33.94
N ASP A 336 27.84 -24.11 34.24
CA ASP A 336 29.09 -24.89 34.13
C ASP A 336 29.57 -25.22 32.70
N LEU A 337 28.92 -24.66 31.68
CA LEU A 337 29.42 -24.60 30.32
C LEU A 337 29.67 -23.16 29.91
N TYR A 338 30.78 -22.93 29.23
CA TYR A 338 31.17 -21.65 28.68
C TYR A 338 31.19 -21.75 27.17
N MET A 339 30.47 -20.85 26.51
CA MET A 339 30.49 -20.73 25.06
C MET A 339 31.81 -20.10 24.64
N THR A 340 32.70 -20.88 24.02
CA THR A 340 34.04 -20.41 23.65
C THR A 340 34.04 -19.78 22.27
N SER A 341 33.24 -20.28 21.33
CA SER A 341 33.09 -19.68 20.01
C SER A 341 31.81 -20.12 19.29
N VAL A 342 31.35 -19.30 18.33
CA VAL A 342 30.16 -19.54 17.51
C VAL A 342 30.50 -19.31 16.04
N SER A 343 30.15 -20.25 15.17
CA SER A 343 30.35 -20.17 13.71
C SER A 343 29.04 -20.44 12.96
N PRO A 344 28.54 -19.53 12.10
CA PRO A 344 29.08 -18.19 11.83
C PRO A 344 29.12 -17.31 13.08
N GLN A 345 29.91 -16.23 13.03
CA GLN A 345 30.02 -15.31 14.16
C GLN A 345 28.64 -14.73 14.51
N GLN A 346 28.32 -14.66 15.81
CA GLN A 346 27.06 -14.11 16.28
C GLN A 346 27.03 -12.56 16.28
N PRO A 347 25.84 -11.92 16.14
CA PRO A 347 24.54 -12.56 15.90
C PRO A 347 24.51 -13.26 14.54
N VAL A 348 23.90 -14.45 14.49
CA VAL A 348 23.89 -15.28 13.29
C VAL A 348 22.73 -14.84 12.40
N HIS A 349 23.06 -14.48 11.15
CA HIS A 349 22.07 -14.05 10.16
C HIS A 349 21.37 -15.26 9.53
N LEU A 350 20.05 -15.35 9.68
CA LEU A 350 19.22 -16.36 9.05
C LEU A 350 18.43 -15.72 7.90
N ALA A 351 18.89 -15.94 6.66
CA ALA A 351 18.20 -15.46 5.47
C ALA A 351 16.90 -16.26 5.20
N PRO A 352 15.91 -15.69 4.47
CA PRO A 352 14.68 -16.39 4.08
C PRO A 352 14.91 -17.63 3.19
N ASP A 353 14.04 -18.64 3.29
CA ASP A 353 14.10 -19.90 2.51
C ASP A 353 15.47 -20.62 2.58
N THR A 354 16.15 -20.55 3.73
CA THR A 354 17.47 -21.16 3.91
C THR A 354 17.53 -22.13 5.08
N THR A 355 18.57 -22.97 5.07
CA THR A 355 18.99 -23.75 6.23
C THR A 355 20.34 -23.24 6.71
N LEU A 356 20.38 -22.62 7.89
CA LEU A 356 21.61 -22.15 8.52
C LEU A 356 22.15 -23.20 9.49
N ASN A 357 23.40 -23.61 9.29
CA ASN A 357 24.11 -24.46 10.24
C ASN A 357 24.97 -23.59 11.16
N VAL A 358 24.75 -23.70 12.46
CA VAL A 358 25.48 -23.00 13.51
C VAL A 358 26.26 -24.03 14.34
N LEU A 359 27.57 -23.86 14.43
CA LEU A 359 28.43 -24.65 15.30
C LEU A 359 28.80 -23.80 16.52
N ILE A 360 28.52 -24.33 17.70
CA ILE A 360 28.90 -23.73 18.99
C ILE A 360 29.93 -24.63 19.64
N SER A 361 31.10 -24.09 19.92
CA SER A 361 32.12 -24.74 20.74
C SER A 361 31.95 -24.33 22.20
N SER A 362 32.14 -25.29 23.09
CA SER A 362 31.94 -25.13 24.52
C SER A 362 33.10 -25.72 25.31
N SER A 363 33.35 -25.14 26.48
CA SER A 363 34.32 -25.63 27.43
C SER A 363 33.73 -25.65 28.85
N THR A 364 34.21 -26.57 29.68
CA THR A 364 33.93 -26.57 31.12
C THR A 364 34.98 -25.76 31.90
N SER A 365 36.07 -25.35 31.25
CA SER A 365 37.08 -24.50 31.86
C SER A 365 36.61 -23.05 31.85
N ALA A 366 36.49 -22.46 33.04
CA ALA A 366 36.19 -21.04 33.19
C ALA A 366 37.31 -20.12 32.68
N THR A 367 38.52 -20.66 32.52
CA THR A 367 39.71 -19.95 32.03
C THR A 367 39.99 -20.19 30.55
N ALA A 368 39.11 -20.94 29.86
CA ALA A 368 39.24 -21.13 28.41
C ALA A 368 39.09 -19.79 27.68
N PRO A 369 39.98 -19.50 26.72
CA PRO A 369 39.86 -18.29 25.90
C PRO A 369 38.54 -18.32 25.13
N ARG A 370 37.94 -17.14 24.89
CA ARG A 370 36.71 -17.02 24.13
C ARG A 370 36.90 -16.08 22.97
N ILE A 371 36.28 -16.38 21.83
CA ILE A 371 36.33 -15.54 20.63
C ILE A 371 34.93 -15.00 20.37
N TYR A 372 34.80 -13.68 20.40
CA TYR A 372 33.59 -12.95 20.05
C TYR A 372 33.63 -12.41 18.62
N SER A 373 34.80 -11.94 18.16
CA SER A 373 34.98 -11.51 16.77
C SER A 373 36.42 -11.63 16.27
N VAL A 374 36.55 -11.74 14.95
CA VAL A 374 37.85 -11.73 14.24
C VAL A 374 37.73 -10.83 13.03
N ALA A 375 38.66 -9.90 12.85
CA ALA A 375 38.70 -9.00 11.70
C ALA A 375 40.14 -8.69 11.27
N PRO A 376 40.44 -8.58 9.96
CA PRO A 376 39.56 -8.92 8.84
C PRO A 376 39.30 -10.43 8.77
N THR A 377 38.22 -10.83 8.09
CA THR A 377 37.87 -12.24 7.84
C THR A 377 38.46 -12.76 6.53
N THR A 378 39.25 -11.95 5.81
CA THR A 378 39.90 -12.34 4.55
C THR A 378 41.34 -11.86 4.49
N GLY A 379 42.17 -12.56 3.70
CA GLY A 379 43.53 -12.16 3.35
C GLY A 379 43.94 -12.71 1.99
N VAL A 380 45.07 -12.26 1.47
CA VAL A 380 45.53 -12.60 0.11
C VAL A 380 46.83 -13.40 0.17
N VAL A 381 46.94 -14.45 -0.64
CA VAL A 381 48.17 -15.27 -0.75
C VAL A 381 49.38 -14.37 -1.03
N GLY A 382 50.49 -14.61 -0.32
CA GLY A 382 51.74 -13.87 -0.49
C GLY A 382 51.82 -12.55 0.30
N THR A 383 50.83 -12.26 1.15
CA THR A 383 50.81 -11.05 1.99
C THR A 383 50.89 -11.39 3.48
N ILE A 384 51.10 -10.38 4.33
CA ILE A 384 50.94 -10.52 5.78
C ILE A 384 49.53 -10.07 6.14
N ALA A 385 48.74 -10.95 6.76
CA ALA A 385 47.43 -10.62 7.31
C ALA A 385 47.57 -10.14 8.75
N TYR A 386 46.97 -8.99 9.06
CA TYR A 386 46.96 -8.39 10.40
C TYR A 386 45.57 -8.59 11.02
N LEU A 387 45.44 -9.54 11.92
CA LEU A 387 44.16 -9.87 12.55
C LEU A 387 44.04 -9.20 13.92
N THR A 388 42.87 -8.60 14.15
CA THR A 388 42.35 -8.22 15.46
C THR A 388 41.34 -9.27 15.88
N ILE A 389 41.53 -9.83 17.07
CA ILE A 389 40.62 -10.80 17.69
C ILE A 389 40.07 -10.17 18.97
N ILE A 390 38.75 -10.11 19.09
CA ILE A 390 38.06 -9.65 20.29
C ILE A 390 37.47 -10.86 21.00
N GLY A 391 37.61 -10.89 22.31
CA GLY A 391 37.24 -12.03 23.13
C GLY A 391 37.39 -11.75 24.60
N ASP A 392 37.56 -12.80 25.38
CA ASP A 392 37.96 -12.70 26.77
C ASP A 392 38.87 -13.88 27.16
N SER A 393 39.39 -13.80 28.38
CA SER A 393 40.16 -14.88 29.00
C SER A 393 41.44 -15.24 28.21
N PHE A 394 42.08 -14.27 27.56
CA PHE A 394 43.37 -14.47 26.87
C PHE A 394 44.54 -14.47 27.87
N ALA A 395 44.82 -15.62 28.50
CA ALA A 395 45.84 -15.74 29.53
C ALA A 395 47.27 -15.92 28.96
N GLY A 396 48.19 -15.08 29.45
CA GLY A 396 49.47 -14.77 28.80
C GLY A 396 50.66 -15.75 28.95
N PRO A 397 51.60 -15.76 27.98
CA PRO A 397 51.42 -15.34 26.59
C PRO A 397 50.75 -16.48 25.79
N PRO A 398 49.57 -16.26 25.18
CA PRO A 398 48.94 -17.26 24.37
C PRO A 398 49.67 -17.42 23.04
N THR A 399 49.47 -18.56 22.40
CA THR A 399 49.85 -18.78 21.00
C THR A 399 48.60 -18.73 20.13
N ALA A 400 48.72 -18.19 18.92
CA ALA A 400 47.68 -18.28 17.91
C ALA A 400 48.21 -19.05 16.70
N LYS A 401 47.34 -19.80 16.03
CA LYS A 401 47.60 -20.39 14.70
C LYS A 401 46.33 -20.43 13.88
N ILE A 402 46.46 -20.39 12.56
CA ILE A 402 45.37 -20.72 11.65
C ILE A 402 45.61 -22.08 11.01
N ILE A 403 44.55 -22.86 10.81
CA ILE A 403 44.59 -24.19 10.18
C ILE A 403 43.65 -24.22 8.98
N HIS A 404 44.16 -24.58 7.81
CA HIS A 404 43.37 -24.70 6.59
C HIS A 404 42.38 -25.87 6.69
N SER A 405 41.11 -25.59 6.47
CA SER A 405 40.03 -26.57 6.69
C SER A 405 40.07 -27.77 5.75
N GLY A 406 40.68 -27.64 4.56
CA GLY A 406 40.78 -28.73 3.59
C GLY A 406 42.07 -29.55 3.67
N SER A 407 43.22 -28.89 3.85
CA SER A 407 44.55 -29.55 3.79
C SER A 407 45.18 -29.80 5.15
N GLY A 408 44.67 -29.18 6.22
CA GLY A 408 45.28 -29.22 7.54
C GLY A 408 46.59 -28.44 7.65
N ALA A 409 46.96 -27.64 6.63
CA ALA A 409 48.13 -26.78 6.70
C ALA A 409 47.99 -25.79 7.86
N GLU A 410 49.06 -25.59 8.63
CA GLU A 410 49.08 -24.69 9.78
C GLU A 410 49.99 -23.49 9.54
N ILE A 411 49.54 -22.29 9.91
CA ILE A 411 50.37 -21.08 9.91
C ILE A 411 50.38 -20.51 11.34
N PRO A 412 51.55 -20.46 12.00
CA PRO A 412 51.66 -19.88 13.32
C PRO A 412 51.53 -18.35 13.27
N GLY A 413 50.89 -17.78 14.28
CA GLY A 413 50.80 -16.35 14.47
C GLY A 413 52.13 -15.76 14.93
N GLN A 414 52.47 -14.60 14.38
CA GLN A 414 53.69 -13.84 14.68
C GLN A 414 53.31 -12.49 15.30
N ASN A 415 54.24 -11.89 16.05
CA ASN A 415 54.08 -10.57 16.67
C ASN A 415 52.78 -10.43 17.49
N LEU A 416 52.37 -11.51 18.17
CA LEU A 416 51.14 -11.53 18.97
C LEU A 416 51.26 -10.57 20.15
N GLN A 417 50.29 -9.68 20.30
CA GLN A 417 50.15 -8.77 21.44
C GLN A 417 48.75 -8.92 22.05
N ILE A 418 48.70 -9.01 23.38
CA ILE A 418 47.45 -8.86 24.13
C ILE A 418 47.33 -7.42 24.59
N THR A 419 46.15 -6.84 24.41
CA THR A 419 45.81 -5.49 24.88
C THR A 419 44.45 -5.51 25.57
N GLN A 420 44.09 -4.39 26.20
CA GLN A 420 42.77 -4.20 26.83
C GLN A 420 42.44 -5.27 27.87
N SER A 421 43.34 -5.51 28.83
CA SER A 421 43.09 -6.41 29.98
C SER A 421 42.64 -7.82 29.57
N ASP A 422 43.34 -8.45 28.64
CA ASP A 422 43.09 -9.83 28.17
C ASP A 422 41.83 -10.03 27.32
N GLU A 423 41.31 -8.96 26.71
CA GLU A 423 40.11 -8.99 25.85
C GLU A 423 40.40 -8.80 24.35
N ARG A 424 41.64 -8.44 23.99
CA ARG A 424 42.03 -8.16 22.60
C ARG A 424 43.39 -8.74 22.24
N ILE A 425 43.44 -9.51 21.15
CA ILE A 425 44.68 -9.99 20.52
C ILE A 425 44.90 -9.29 19.19
N GLU A 426 46.11 -8.80 18.96
CA GLU A 426 46.60 -8.38 17.66
C GLU A 426 47.71 -9.34 17.21
N VAL A 427 47.56 -9.93 16.02
CA VAL A 427 48.46 -10.99 15.54
C VAL A 427 48.66 -10.92 14.03
N GLN A 428 49.83 -11.33 13.57
CA GLN A 428 50.20 -11.37 12.15
C GLN A 428 50.28 -12.81 11.65
N PHE A 429 49.77 -13.07 10.45
CA PHE A 429 49.94 -14.34 9.76
C PHE A 429 50.61 -14.12 8.40
N ASP A 430 51.73 -14.80 8.16
CA ASP A 430 52.41 -14.78 6.86
C ASP A 430 51.71 -15.76 5.91
N LEU A 431 51.02 -15.23 4.90
CA LEU A 431 50.26 -16.02 3.92
C LEU A 431 51.10 -16.42 2.71
N THR A 432 52.43 -16.34 2.79
CA THR A 432 53.32 -16.79 1.71
C THR A 432 53.16 -18.28 1.46
N GLY A 433 52.66 -18.63 0.28
CA GLY A 433 52.40 -20.02 -0.12
C GLY A 433 51.19 -20.66 0.57
N ALA A 434 50.35 -19.89 1.28
CA ALA A 434 49.15 -20.39 1.91
C ALA A 434 48.13 -20.92 0.86
N PRO A 435 47.56 -22.12 1.04
CA PRO A 435 46.42 -22.56 0.25
C PRO A 435 45.23 -21.59 0.35
N THR A 436 44.57 -21.34 -0.78
CA THR A 436 43.31 -20.57 -0.80
C THR A 436 42.16 -21.37 -0.20
N GLY A 437 41.21 -20.70 0.44
CA GLY A 437 40.03 -21.30 1.06
C GLY A 437 39.88 -20.90 2.53
N LEU A 438 39.03 -21.65 3.25
CA LEU A 438 38.68 -21.36 4.64
C LEU A 438 39.71 -21.89 5.63
N TRP A 439 39.97 -21.10 6.67
CA TRP A 439 40.90 -21.37 7.76
C TRP A 439 40.20 -21.20 9.10
N SER A 440 40.49 -22.11 10.02
CA SER A 440 40.05 -22.04 11.41
C SER A 440 41.14 -21.41 12.27
N LEU A 441 40.76 -20.52 13.19
CA LEU A 441 41.67 -19.89 14.15
C LEU A 441 41.70 -20.71 15.43
N ILE A 442 42.89 -20.95 15.96
CA ILE A 442 43.11 -21.54 17.29
C ILE A 442 43.92 -20.57 18.14
N ILE A 443 43.44 -20.32 19.36
CA ILE A 443 44.15 -19.59 20.40
C ILE A 443 44.36 -20.55 21.57
N THR A 444 45.58 -20.62 22.09
CA THR A 444 45.94 -21.48 23.22
C THR A 444 46.61 -20.64 24.28
N ASN A 445 46.06 -20.64 25.48
CA ASN A 445 46.60 -19.97 26.66
C ASN A 445 47.81 -20.74 27.23
N ASN A 446 48.58 -20.09 28.09
CA ASN A 446 49.76 -20.68 28.74
C ASN A 446 49.47 -21.90 29.64
N ASN A 447 48.23 -22.02 30.14
CA ASN A 447 47.76 -23.13 30.96
C ASN A 447 47.33 -24.35 30.13
N GLY A 448 47.35 -24.23 28.79
CA GLY A 448 46.95 -25.28 27.85
C GLY A 448 45.48 -25.21 27.42
N ASP A 449 44.66 -24.35 28.03
CA ASP A 449 43.29 -24.13 27.56
C ASP A 449 43.32 -23.49 26.17
N TYR A 450 42.38 -23.87 25.31
CA TYR A 450 42.33 -23.35 23.96
C TYR A 450 40.90 -23.15 23.46
N VAL A 451 40.79 -22.40 22.38
CA VAL A 451 39.54 -22.22 21.62
C VAL A 451 39.85 -22.38 20.15
N LYS A 452 38.93 -23.02 19.43
CA LYS A 452 38.95 -23.13 17.98
C LYS A 452 37.72 -22.44 17.41
N GLN A 453 37.93 -21.33 16.73
CA GLN A 453 36.90 -20.71 15.90
C GLN A 453 37.00 -21.25 14.47
N SER A 454 35.99 -22.00 14.03
CA SER A 454 36.00 -22.70 12.76
C SER A 454 35.69 -21.78 11.58
N ASN A 455 36.40 -21.95 10.45
CA ASN A 455 36.13 -21.26 9.18
C ASN A 455 35.99 -19.73 9.25
N VAL A 456 36.76 -19.07 10.13
CA VAL A 456 36.62 -17.63 10.41
C VAL A 456 37.41 -16.72 9.49
N PHE A 457 38.37 -17.29 8.77
CA PHE A 457 39.27 -16.53 7.91
C PHE A 457 39.37 -17.20 6.54
N GLU A 458 39.27 -16.44 5.45
CA GLU A 458 39.42 -16.95 4.09
C GLU A 458 40.67 -16.37 3.42
N VAL A 459 41.53 -17.25 2.89
CA VAL A 459 42.66 -16.85 2.06
C VAL A 459 42.24 -16.87 0.60
N LEU A 460 42.34 -15.72 -0.05
CA LEU A 460 41.95 -15.49 -1.43
C LEU A 460 43.17 -15.49 -2.36
N SER A 461 42.95 -15.85 -3.62
CA SER A 461 43.96 -15.68 -4.66
C SER A 461 44.26 -14.19 -4.92
N PRO A 462 45.49 -13.86 -5.38
CA PRO A 462 45.88 -12.48 -5.71
C PRO A 462 45.02 -11.79 -6.76
#